data_AF-A0A1V9ZM51-F1
#
_entry.id   AF-A0A1V9ZM51-F1
#
_cell.length_a   1.000
_cell.length_b   1.000
_cell.length_c   1.000
_cell.angle_alpha   90.00
_cell.angle_beta   90.00
_cell.angle_gamma   90.00
#
_symmetry.space_group_name_H-M   'P 1'
#
loop_
_entity.id
_entity.type
_entity.pdbx_description
1 polymer ?
#
loop_
_entity_poly.entity_id
_entity_poly.type
_entity_poly.pdbx_seq_one_letter_code
_entity_poly.pdbx_strand_id
1 'polypeptide(L)'
;MDGVLADADPAAAMGRFLEETPGDFVLHVFRPMVCFVLQLPMESNLVDVLKEFMDGAALGRRGSLVRIAMEELGNVMALRTGDDTGILAAINTYLDIFPLTENDTACLANLMLNIKLSKSYKRKLLQLVAQSALYDDAKRDFFLVVMQNSHLSGIREQAIKFLDDLDIVNPIPLQALAHQLRDKSKRVQRLVFSTLLAVEPSLSLLHIAHLIVKMLIAHLSASTLAPTIGLLCLISADSPADRDKLRHLLVIYCTWPQHSLEAACTKLLALDPYSSPTLQALVREAIAALV
;
A
#
# COMPACT_ATOMS: atom_id res chain seq x y z
N MET A 1 -33.75 18.58 15.67
CA MET A 1 -32.70 18.96 14.69
C MET A 1 -32.60 20.47 14.53
N ASP A 2 -33.72 21.21 14.54
CA ASP A 2 -33.77 22.65 14.23
C ASP A 2 -32.97 23.58 15.17
N GLY A 3 -32.62 23.16 16.39
CA GLY A 3 -31.87 24.00 17.34
C GLY A 3 -30.34 23.99 17.20
N VAL A 4 -29.75 22.95 16.61
CA VAL A 4 -28.28 22.79 16.49
C VAL A 4 -27.76 23.47 15.21
N LEU A 5 -28.59 23.56 14.18
CA LEU A 5 -28.28 24.18 12.88
C LEU A 5 -28.68 25.66 12.78
N ALA A 6 -29.37 26.21 13.78
CA ALA A 6 -29.77 27.60 13.85
C ALA A 6 -28.75 28.50 14.59
N ASP A 7 -27.67 27.91 15.11
CA ASP A 7 -26.59 28.62 15.79
C ASP A 7 -25.63 29.26 14.77
N ALA A 8 -24.99 30.37 15.14
CA ALA A 8 -24.09 31.11 14.24
C ALA A 8 -22.84 30.31 13.81
N ASP A 9 -22.54 29.22 14.53
CA ASP A 9 -21.49 28.25 14.25
C ASP A 9 -22.04 26.82 14.49
N PRO A 10 -22.53 26.15 13.44
CA PRO A 10 -23.10 24.79 13.54
C PRO A 10 -22.09 23.75 14.04
N ALA A 11 -20.80 23.89 13.71
CA ALA A 11 -19.76 22.95 14.13
C ALA A 11 -19.52 23.04 15.65
N ALA A 12 -19.46 24.25 16.20
CA ALA A 12 -19.35 24.45 17.65
C ALA A 12 -20.60 23.98 18.42
N ALA A 13 -21.80 24.13 17.84
CA ALA A 13 -23.02 23.59 18.43
C ALA A 13 -23.01 22.05 18.49
N MET A 14 -22.55 21.40 17.42
CA MET A 14 -22.33 19.95 17.39
C MET A 14 -21.30 19.49 18.43
N GLY A 15 -20.20 20.24 18.58
CA GLY A 15 -19.19 20.00 19.61
C GLY A 15 -19.77 20.01 21.02
N ARG A 16 -20.56 21.03 21.36
CA ARG A 16 -21.23 21.14 22.66
C ARG A 16 -22.22 19.99 22.89
N PHE A 17 -23.03 19.65 21.89
CA PHE A 17 -24.02 18.58 22.03
C PHE A 17 -23.37 17.19 22.21
N LEU A 18 -22.23 16.94 21.54
CA LEU A 18 -21.43 15.75 21.75
C LEU A 18 -20.89 15.66 23.20
N GLU A 19 -20.49 16.78 23.80
CA GLU A 19 -20.00 16.81 25.18
C GLU A 19 -21.13 16.59 26.20
N GLU A 20 -22.29 17.20 26.00
CA GLU A 20 -23.43 17.13 26.92
C GLU A 20 -24.14 15.76 26.88
N THR A 21 -24.44 15.25 25.69
CA THR A 21 -25.20 14.01 25.50
C THR A 21 -24.67 13.20 24.31
N PRO A 22 -23.54 12.48 24.48
CA PRO A 22 -22.83 11.84 23.37
C PRO A 22 -23.65 10.78 22.63
N GLY A 23 -24.48 10.00 23.35
CA GLY A 23 -25.31 8.96 22.74
C GLY A 23 -26.37 9.54 21.79
N ASP A 24 -27.10 10.54 22.26
CA ASP A 24 -28.15 11.21 21.49
C ASP A 24 -27.56 11.99 20.31
N PHE A 25 -26.41 12.64 20.50
CA PHE A 25 -25.68 13.28 19.42
C PHE A 25 -25.34 12.30 18.29
N VAL A 26 -24.76 11.14 18.64
CA VAL A 26 -24.38 10.14 17.64
C VAL A 26 -25.60 9.62 16.89
N LEU A 27 -26.66 9.27 17.61
CA LEU A 27 -27.84 8.63 17.04
C LEU A 27 -28.69 9.59 16.20
N HIS A 28 -28.85 10.83 16.66
CA HIS A 28 -29.84 11.76 16.10
C HIS A 28 -29.23 12.90 15.27
N VAL A 29 -27.91 13.10 15.31
CA VAL A 29 -27.25 14.17 14.55
C VAL A 29 -26.14 13.60 13.67
N PHE A 30 -25.12 13.00 14.28
CA PHE A 30 -23.92 12.60 13.55
C PHE A 30 -24.20 11.52 12.50
N ARG A 31 -24.76 10.36 12.88
CA ARG A 31 -25.05 9.28 11.91
C ARG A 31 -25.97 9.73 10.78
N PRO A 32 -27.11 10.40 11.04
CA PRO A 32 -27.97 10.93 9.96
C PRO A 32 -27.24 11.89 9.03
N MET A 33 -26.45 12.84 9.56
CA MET A 33 -25.69 13.78 8.74
C MET A 33 -24.66 13.09 7.87
N VAL A 34 -23.85 12.18 8.44
CA VAL A 34 -22.85 11.42 7.68
C VAL A 34 -23.51 10.61 6.59
N CYS A 35 -24.59 9.89 6.91
CA CYS A 35 -25.33 9.10 5.92
C CYS A 35 -25.87 9.99 4.79
N PHE A 36 -26.39 11.17 5.11
CA PHE A 36 -26.88 12.14 4.13
C PHE A 36 -25.78 12.63 3.19
N VAL A 37 -24.67 13.16 3.72
CA VAL A 37 -23.58 13.71 2.88
C VAL A 37 -22.90 12.65 2.02
N LEU A 38 -22.80 11.41 2.51
CA LEU A 38 -22.24 10.31 1.73
C LEU A 38 -23.18 9.85 0.60
N GLN A 39 -24.50 10.01 0.78
CA GLN A 39 -25.47 9.72 -0.27
C GLN A 39 -25.62 10.87 -1.26
N LEU A 40 -25.52 12.12 -0.82
CA LEU A 40 -25.73 13.31 -1.64
C LEU A 40 -24.58 14.33 -1.46
N PRO A 41 -23.38 14.03 -1.99
CA PRO A 41 -22.19 14.87 -1.79
C PRO A 41 -22.30 16.31 -2.31
N MET A 42 -23.19 16.51 -3.29
CA MET A 42 -23.37 17.78 -4.00
C MET A 42 -24.39 18.70 -3.31
N GLU A 43 -25.07 18.23 -2.25
CA GLU A 43 -26.04 19.03 -1.52
C GLU A 43 -25.39 19.70 -0.30
N SER A 44 -25.20 21.01 -0.42
CA SER A 44 -24.97 22.00 0.65
C SER A 44 -23.61 21.99 1.38
N ASN A 45 -23.39 23.08 2.12
CA ASN A 45 -22.27 23.37 3.02
C ASN A 45 -22.10 22.36 4.18
N LEU A 46 -22.90 21.29 4.24
CA LEU A 46 -22.82 20.27 5.29
C LEU A 46 -21.49 19.51 5.29
N VAL A 47 -20.86 19.34 4.11
CA VAL A 47 -19.50 18.78 4.03
C VAL A 47 -18.52 19.65 4.79
N ASP A 48 -18.60 20.98 4.62
CA ASP A 48 -17.71 21.94 5.29
C ASP A 48 -18.01 22.00 6.80
N VAL A 49 -19.28 21.97 7.20
CA VAL A 49 -19.68 21.92 8.61
C VAL A 49 -19.15 20.66 9.30
N LEU A 50 -19.23 19.49 8.64
CA LEU A 50 -18.71 18.24 9.19
C LEU A 50 -17.18 18.25 9.29
N LYS A 51 -16.49 18.83 8.30
CA LYS A 51 -15.03 19.03 8.36
C LYS A 51 -14.64 19.88 9.56
N GLU A 52 -15.25 21.05 9.70
CA GLU A 52 -14.97 21.98 10.79
C GLU A 52 -15.25 21.35 12.15
N PHE A 53 -16.35 20.59 12.26
CA PHE A 53 -16.66 19.82 13.46
C PHE A 53 -15.60 18.75 13.76
N MET A 54 -15.17 17.97 12.77
CA MET A 54 -14.15 16.93 12.95
C MET A 54 -12.79 17.52 13.31
N ASP A 55 -12.44 18.69 12.77
CA ASP A 55 -11.24 19.45 13.08
C ASP A 55 -11.28 20.08 14.48
N GLY A 56 -12.47 20.43 14.98
CA GLY A 56 -12.68 20.94 16.34
C GLY A 56 -12.85 19.86 17.41
N ALA A 57 -13.24 18.63 17.03
CA ALA A 57 -13.52 17.55 17.97
C ALA A 57 -12.26 17.14 18.78
N ALA A 58 -12.41 16.74 20.03
CA ALA A 58 -11.29 16.25 20.84
C ALA A 58 -10.68 14.97 20.24
N LEU A 59 -9.34 14.88 20.21
CA LEU A 59 -8.61 13.74 19.60
C LEU A 59 -9.10 12.37 20.09
N GLY A 60 -9.40 12.25 21.39
CA GLY A 60 -9.90 10.99 21.98
C GLY A 60 -11.28 10.55 21.48
N ARG A 61 -12.10 11.47 20.95
CA ARG A 61 -13.43 11.16 20.37
C ARG A 61 -13.40 11.00 18.86
N ARG A 62 -12.42 11.60 18.16
CA ARG A 62 -12.30 11.54 16.69
C ARG A 62 -12.25 10.11 16.17
N GLY A 63 -11.44 9.25 16.77
CA GLY A 63 -11.33 7.85 16.32
C GLY A 63 -12.66 7.10 16.38
N SER A 64 -13.48 7.30 17.41
CA SER A 64 -14.81 6.70 17.50
C SER A 64 -15.76 7.24 16.43
N LEU A 65 -15.74 8.55 16.17
CA LEU A 65 -16.57 9.19 15.14
C LEU A 65 -16.17 8.74 13.73
N VAL A 66 -14.87 8.65 13.44
CA VAL A 66 -14.34 8.14 12.16
C VAL A 66 -14.79 6.70 11.91
N ARG A 67 -14.77 5.84 12.94
CA ARG A 67 -15.26 4.46 12.85
C ARG A 67 -16.76 4.38 12.61
N ILE A 68 -17.56 5.20 13.30
CA ILE A 68 -19.00 5.30 13.04
C ILE A 68 -19.25 5.75 11.59
N ALA A 69 -18.51 6.75 11.11
CA ALA A 69 -18.63 7.22 9.74
C ALA A 69 -18.21 6.14 8.72
N MET A 70 -17.22 5.31 9.03
CA MET A 70 -16.80 4.16 8.21
C MET A 70 -17.91 3.10 8.12
N GLU A 71 -18.64 2.85 9.22
CA GLU A 71 -19.81 1.96 9.21
C GLU A 71 -20.90 2.51 8.28
N GLU A 72 -21.19 3.81 8.35
CA GLU A 72 -22.16 4.45 7.48
C GLU A 72 -21.72 4.45 6.01
N LEU A 73 -20.43 4.65 5.74
CA LEU A 73 -19.87 4.47 4.40
C LEU A 73 -20.13 3.05 3.89
N GLY A 74 -19.89 2.03 4.73
CA GLY A 74 -20.22 0.63 4.43
C GLY A 74 -21.69 0.43 4.04
N ASN A 75 -22.61 1.02 4.81
CA ASN A 75 -24.05 0.97 4.55
C ASN A 75 -24.41 1.64 3.21
N VAL A 76 -23.89 2.84 2.96
CA VAL A 76 -24.14 3.58 1.71
C VAL A 76 -23.62 2.83 0.49
N MET A 77 -22.44 2.22 0.59
CA MET A 77 -21.87 1.43 -0.50
C MET A 77 -22.66 0.16 -0.77
N ALA A 78 -23.20 -0.48 0.27
CA ALA A 78 -24.09 -1.63 0.11
C ALA A 78 -25.40 -1.25 -0.60
N LEU A 79 -26.00 -0.10 -0.25
CA LEU A 79 -27.19 0.43 -0.92
C LEU A 79 -26.94 0.81 -2.38
N ARG A 80 -25.70 1.20 -2.71
CA ARG A 80 -25.26 1.58 -4.07
C ARG A 80 -24.67 0.41 -4.87
N THR A 81 -24.99 -0.84 -4.53
CA THR A 81 -24.45 -2.00 -5.24
C THR A 81 -24.72 -1.92 -6.74
N GLY A 82 -23.66 -1.91 -7.56
CA GLY A 82 -23.74 -1.78 -9.02
C GLY A 82 -23.63 -0.34 -9.55
N ASP A 83 -23.68 0.66 -8.68
CA ASP A 83 -23.39 2.06 -8.98
C ASP A 83 -21.94 2.40 -8.61
N ASP A 84 -21.02 2.00 -9.47
CA ASP A 84 -19.59 2.25 -9.30
C ASP A 84 -19.26 3.75 -9.13
N THR A 85 -20.04 4.65 -9.75
CA THR A 85 -19.79 6.11 -9.70
C THR A 85 -20.22 6.69 -8.36
N GLY A 86 -21.41 6.35 -7.89
CA GLY A 86 -21.89 6.79 -6.58
C GLY A 86 -21.04 6.25 -5.44
N ILE A 87 -20.52 5.01 -5.55
CA ILE A 87 -19.59 4.46 -4.57
C ILE A 87 -18.29 5.28 -4.53
N LEU A 88 -17.69 5.62 -5.68
CA LEU A 88 -16.50 6.47 -5.70
C LEU A 88 -16.77 7.86 -5.10
N ALA A 89 -17.92 8.46 -5.41
CA ALA A 89 -18.28 9.78 -4.88
C ALA A 89 -18.44 9.75 -3.35
N ALA A 90 -19.07 8.71 -2.80
CA ALA A 90 -19.19 8.52 -1.36
C ALA A 90 -17.82 8.37 -0.68
N ILE A 91 -16.92 7.55 -1.25
CA ILE A 91 -15.57 7.39 -0.71
C ILE A 91 -14.76 8.69 -0.80
N ASN A 92 -14.90 9.45 -1.90
CA ASN A 92 -14.25 10.76 -2.02
C ASN A 92 -14.69 11.72 -0.90
N THR A 93 -16.00 11.78 -0.68
CA THR A 93 -16.59 12.63 0.35
C THR A 93 -16.16 12.21 1.75
N TYR A 94 -16.07 10.90 2.00
CA TYR A 94 -15.54 10.37 3.25
C TYR A 94 -14.09 10.81 3.48
N LEU A 95 -13.22 10.63 2.48
CA LEU A 95 -11.80 10.99 2.56
C LEU A 95 -11.56 12.50 2.70
N ASP A 96 -12.50 13.29 2.22
CA ASP A 96 -12.47 14.75 2.32
C ASP A 96 -12.87 15.23 3.73
N ILE A 97 -13.82 14.55 4.39
CA ILE A 97 -14.33 14.95 5.71
C ILE A 97 -13.50 14.38 6.86
N PHE A 98 -13.08 13.12 6.77
CA PHE A 98 -12.59 12.37 7.94
C PHE A 98 -11.07 12.20 7.92
N PRO A 99 -10.35 12.77 8.92
CA PRO A 99 -8.93 12.53 9.06
C PRO A 99 -8.69 11.10 9.54
N LEU A 100 -8.01 10.28 8.73
CA LEU A 100 -7.75 8.88 9.05
C LEU A 100 -6.42 8.71 9.79
N THR A 101 -6.43 7.86 10.81
CA THR A 101 -5.21 7.34 11.43
C THR A 101 -4.76 6.04 10.75
N GLU A 102 -3.55 5.54 11.07
CA GLU A 102 -3.03 4.26 10.54
C GLU A 102 -4.05 3.11 10.68
N ASN A 103 -4.66 2.96 11.86
CA ASN A 103 -5.66 1.90 12.10
C ASN A 103 -6.91 2.04 11.21
N ASP A 104 -7.36 3.27 10.97
CA ASP A 104 -8.54 3.53 10.14
C ASP A 104 -8.26 3.23 8.67
N THR A 105 -7.04 3.50 8.20
CA THR A 105 -6.65 3.22 6.80
C THR A 105 -6.62 1.73 6.47
N ALA A 106 -6.19 0.88 7.40
CA ALA A 106 -6.23 -0.57 7.21
C ALA A 106 -7.67 -1.08 7.11
N CYS A 107 -8.58 -0.55 7.94
CA CYS A 107 -10.01 -0.85 7.87
C CYS A 107 -10.61 -0.40 6.52
N LEU A 108 -10.30 0.83 6.09
CA LEU A 108 -10.75 1.37 4.81
C LEU A 108 -10.24 0.53 3.62
N ALA A 109 -8.95 0.14 3.63
CA ALA A 109 -8.37 -0.73 2.61
C ALA A 109 -9.09 -2.08 2.54
N ASN A 110 -9.36 -2.72 3.67
CA ASN A 110 -10.10 -3.97 3.72
C ASN A 110 -11.53 -3.82 3.19
N LEU A 111 -12.21 -2.74 3.58
CA LEU A 111 -13.54 -2.41 3.06
C LEU A 111 -13.51 -2.28 1.53
N MET A 112 -12.56 -1.51 1.00
CA MET A 112 -12.39 -1.27 -0.45
C MET A 112 -12.02 -2.51 -1.25
N LEU A 113 -11.23 -3.42 -0.68
CA LEU A 113 -10.89 -4.69 -1.32
C LEU A 113 -12.13 -5.58 -1.49
N ASN A 114 -13.03 -5.57 -0.51
CA ASN A 114 -14.23 -6.40 -0.46
C ASN A 114 -15.40 -5.86 -1.30
N ILE A 115 -15.41 -4.57 -1.64
CA ILE A 115 -16.46 -4.00 -2.49
C ILE A 115 -16.35 -4.54 -3.92
N LYS A 116 -17.52 -4.83 -4.49
CA LYS A 116 -17.71 -5.17 -5.90
C LYS A 116 -17.72 -3.89 -6.74
N LEU A 117 -16.52 -3.45 -7.12
CA LEU A 117 -16.32 -2.43 -8.17
C LEU A 117 -15.75 -3.08 -9.43
N SER A 118 -16.07 -2.52 -10.59
CA SER A 118 -15.38 -2.89 -11.83
C SER A 118 -13.88 -2.56 -11.77
N LYS A 119 -13.09 -3.25 -12.59
CA LYS A 119 -11.61 -3.13 -12.55
C LYS A 119 -11.11 -1.70 -12.81
N SER A 120 -11.77 -0.95 -13.70
CA SER A 120 -11.43 0.45 -13.98
C SER A 120 -11.71 1.34 -12.77
N TYR A 121 -12.84 1.12 -12.08
CA TYR A 121 -13.21 1.88 -10.90
C TYR A 121 -12.37 1.53 -9.67
N LYS A 122 -11.92 0.27 -9.51
CA LYS A 122 -10.90 -0.07 -8.51
C LYS A 122 -9.59 0.69 -8.73
N ARG A 123 -9.18 0.93 -9.98
CA ARG A 123 -7.98 1.76 -10.26
C ARG A 123 -8.21 3.23 -9.95
N LYS A 124 -9.36 3.78 -10.35
CA LYS A 124 -9.74 5.17 -10.02
C LYS A 124 -9.77 5.37 -8.51
N LEU A 125 -10.27 4.37 -7.77
CA LEU A 125 -10.31 4.38 -6.32
C LEU A 125 -8.91 4.49 -5.69
N LEU A 126 -7.94 3.69 -6.17
CA LEU A 126 -6.55 3.79 -5.71
C LEU A 126 -5.95 5.17 -6.03
N GLN A 127 -6.23 5.70 -7.22
CA GLN A 127 -5.79 7.03 -7.62
C GLN A 127 -6.39 8.13 -6.73
N LEU A 128 -7.66 7.97 -6.34
CA LEU A 128 -8.35 8.89 -5.45
C LEU A 128 -7.67 8.94 -4.08
N VAL A 129 -7.33 7.79 -3.50
CA VAL A 129 -6.57 7.76 -2.23
C VAL A 129 -5.20 8.42 -2.39
N ALA A 130 -4.48 8.16 -3.49
CA ALA A 130 -3.18 8.78 -3.74
C ALA A 130 -3.26 10.32 -3.77
N GLN A 131 -4.34 10.86 -4.37
CA GLN A 131 -4.58 12.29 -4.54
C GLN A 131 -5.28 12.96 -3.35
N SER A 132 -5.76 12.17 -2.37
CA SER A 132 -6.46 12.69 -1.20
C SER A 132 -5.55 13.54 -0.30
N ALA A 133 -6.16 14.31 0.60
CA ALA A 133 -5.44 15.11 1.61
C ALA A 133 -4.93 14.27 2.80
N LEU A 134 -5.03 12.93 2.74
CA LEU A 134 -4.47 12.06 3.76
C LEU A 134 -2.95 12.26 3.88
N TYR A 135 -2.44 12.12 5.10
CA TYR A 135 -1.00 12.09 5.36
C TYR A 135 -0.31 10.95 4.60
N ASP A 136 0.95 11.15 4.24
CA ASP A 136 1.71 10.16 3.45
C ASP A 136 1.84 8.81 4.15
N ASP A 137 1.96 8.80 5.49
CA ASP A 137 1.99 7.57 6.28
C ASP A 137 0.67 6.77 6.15
N ALA A 138 -0.47 7.46 6.25
CA ALA A 138 -1.80 6.89 6.07
C ALA A 138 -2.00 6.33 4.65
N LYS A 139 -1.53 7.05 3.62
CA LYS A 139 -1.54 6.56 2.24
C LYS A 139 -0.65 5.33 2.07
N ARG A 140 0.54 5.34 2.70
CA ARG A 140 1.48 4.22 2.65
C ARG A 140 0.87 2.96 3.24
N ASP A 141 0.29 3.04 4.43
CA ASP A 141 -0.37 1.89 5.07
C ASP A 141 -1.53 1.36 4.25
N PHE A 142 -2.35 2.25 3.71
CA PHE A 142 -3.42 1.88 2.79
C PHE A 142 -2.90 1.06 1.60
N PHE A 143 -1.87 1.57 0.88
CA PHE A 143 -1.34 0.88 -0.28
C PHE A 143 -0.60 -0.42 0.07
N LEU A 144 0.03 -0.51 1.24
CA LEU A 144 0.61 -1.75 1.75
C LEU A 144 -0.46 -2.83 1.94
N VAL A 145 -1.57 -2.50 2.59
CA VAL A 145 -2.68 -3.44 2.78
C VAL A 145 -3.26 -3.88 1.43
N VAL A 146 -3.45 -2.94 0.49
CA VAL A 146 -3.97 -3.26 -0.86
C VAL A 146 -3.00 -4.16 -1.63
N MET A 147 -1.71 -3.85 -1.60
CA MET A 147 -0.66 -4.64 -2.24
C MET A 147 -0.63 -6.06 -1.69
N GLN A 148 -0.74 -6.24 -0.36
CA GLN A 148 -0.64 -7.56 0.26
C GLN A 148 -1.89 -8.42 0.05
N ASN A 149 -3.09 -7.80 0.07
CA ASN A 149 -4.34 -8.54 0.20
C ASN A 149 -5.19 -8.59 -1.07
N SER A 150 -4.94 -7.72 -2.07
CA SER A 150 -5.73 -7.73 -3.30
C SER A 150 -5.48 -9.02 -4.10
N HIS A 151 -6.55 -9.68 -4.55
CA HIS A 151 -6.43 -10.83 -5.45
C HIS A 151 -6.10 -10.43 -6.91
N LEU A 152 -6.29 -9.16 -7.28
CA LEU A 152 -6.08 -8.66 -8.63
C LEU A 152 -4.65 -8.12 -8.81
N SER A 153 -3.84 -8.80 -9.62
CA SER A 153 -2.44 -8.41 -9.86
C SER A 153 -2.29 -6.98 -10.39
N GLY A 154 -3.20 -6.51 -11.24
CA GLY A 154 -3.17 -5.14 -11.76
C GLY A 154 -3.56 -4.07 -10.73
N ILE A 155 -4.18 -4.45 -9.60
CA ILE A 155 -4.43 -3.54 -8.47
C ILE A 155 -3.20 -3.52 -7.56
N ARG A 156 -2.60 -4.69 -7.29
CA ARG A 156 -1.32 -4.76 -6.57
C ARG A 156 -0.21 -3.98 -7.27
N GLU A 157 -0.07 -4.14 -8.59
CA GLU A 157 0.88 -3.37 -9.41
C GLU A 157 0.68 -1.86 -9.26
N GLN A 158 -0.58 -1.39 -9.24
CA GLN A 158 -0.87 0.03 -9.09
C GLN A 158 -0.55 0.53 -7.67
N ALA A 159 -0.85 -0.26 -6.65
CA ALA A 159 -0.50 0.07 -5.27
C ALA A 159 1.03 0.19 -5.08
N ILE A 160 1.81 -0.70 -5.69
CA ILE A 160 3.29 -0.62 -5.65
C ILE A 160 3.80 0.66 -6.30
N LYS A 161 3.22 1.10 -7.43
CA LYS A 161 3.61 2.38 -8.06
C LYS A 161 3.36 3.56 -7.14
N PHE A 162 2.19 3.61 -6.50
CA PHE A 162 1.90 4.68 -5.55
C PHE A 162 2.75 4.60 -4.29
N LEU A 163 3.20 3.40 -3.87
CA LEU A 163 4.17 3.26 -2.80
C LEU A 163 5.55 3.83 -3.19
N ASP A 164 6.01 3.57 -4.42
CA ASP A 164 7.29 4.08 -4.95
C ASP A 164 7.35 5.62 -4.90
N ASP A 165 6.20 6.27 -5.12
CA ASP A 165 6.06 7.72 -5.02
C ASP A 165 6.10 8.27 -3.56
N LEU A 166 5.97 7.42 -2.53
CA LEU A 166 5.77 7.80 -1.11
C LEU A 166 7.00 7.60 -0.18
N ASP A 167 8.21 7.70 -0.75
CA ASP A 167 9.53 7.54 -0.09
C ASP A 167 9.59 6.39 0.94
N ILE A 168 9.93 5.20 0.44
CA ILE A 168 9.89 3.96 1.20
C ILE A 168 11.23 3.71 1.91
N VAL A 169 11.61 4.58 2.85
CA VAL A 169 12.84 4.38 3.64
C VAL A 169 12.61 3.48 4.85
N ASN A 170 11.35 3.32 5.27
CA ASN A 170 10.99 2.57 6.47
C ASN A 170 11.13 1.04 6.26
N PRO A 171 11.63 0.30 7.27
CA PRO A 171 11.89 -1.14 7.17
C PRO A 171 10.62 -1.98 6.99
N ILE A 172 9.48 -1.54 7.54
CA ILE A 172 8.20 -2.27 7.45
C ILE A 172 7.66 -2.31 6.01
N PRO A 173 7.50 -1.17 5.30
CA PRO A 173 7.13 -1.18 3.88
C PRO A 173 8.11 -1.94 2.99
N LEU A 174 9.43 -1.82 3.25
CA LEU A 174 10.46 -2.57 2.52
C LEU A 174 10.29 -4.09 2.69
N GLN A 175 10.00 -4.53 3.92
CA GLN A 175 9.73 -5.92 4.21
C GLN A 175 8.46 -6.40 3.48
N ALA A 176 7.39 -5.61 3.53
CA ALA A 176 6.14 -5.91 2.83
C ALA A 176 6.33 -6.01 1.31
N LEU A 177 7.13 -5.13 0.71
CA LEU A 177 7.51 -5.18 -0.69
C LEU A 177 8.31 -6.45 -1.00
N ALA A 178 9.33 -6.78 -0.20
CA ALA A 178 10.13 -7.99 -0.40
C ALA A 178 9.26 -9.26 -0.40
N HIS A 179 8.21 -9.33 0.42
CA HIS A 179 7.25 -10.43 0.40
C HIS A 179 6.54 -10.59 -0.96
N GLN A 180 6.34 -9.50 -1.71
CA GLN A 180 5.73 -9.52 -3.04
C GLN A 180 6.65 -10.04 -4.16
N LEU A 181 7.93 -10.32 -3.88
CA LEU A 181 8.78 -11.07 -4.83
C LEU A 181 8.24 -12.48 -5.12
N ARG A 182 7.33 -12.98 -4.28
CA ARG A 182 6.62 -14.26 -4.43
C ARG A 182 5.29 -14.15 -5.14
N ASP A 183 4.94 -12.96 -5.63
CA ASP A 183 3.65 -12.75 -6.26
C ASP A 183 3.44 -13.71 -7.44
N LYS A 184 2.22 -14.20 -7.66
CA LYS A 184 1.92 -15.09 -8.80
C LYS A 184 2.12 -14.40 -10.16
N SER A 185 2.09 -13.06 -10.19
CA SER A 185 2.26 -12.24 -11.38
C SER A 185 3.72 -11.84 -11.56
N LYS A 186 4.35 -12.32 -12.64
CA LYS A 186 5.70 -11.88 -13.05
C LYS A 186 5.83 -10.37 -13.20
N ARG A 187 4.73 -9.68 -13.56
CA ARG A 187 4.71 -8.22 -13.71
C ARG A 187 4.81 -7.50 -12.37
N VAL A 188 4.15 -8.03 -11.33
CA VAL A 188 4.25 -7.54 -9.96
C VAL A 188 5.66 -7.82 -9.43
N GLN A 189 6.17 -9.04 -9.61
CA GLN A 189 7.53 -9.40 -9.20
C GLN A 189 8.59 -8.45 -9.78
N ARG A 190 8.52 -8.16 -11.08
CA ARG A 190 9.45 -7.23 -11.76
C ARG A 190 9.37 -5.81 -11.20
N LEU A 191 8.16 -5.31 -10.96
CA LEU A 191 7.97 -3.96 -10.43
C LEU A 191 8.49 -3.84 -9.00
N VAL A 192 8.19 -4.82 -8.14
CA VAL A 192 8.73 -4.89 -6.76
C VAL A 192 10.24 -4.90 -6.79
N PHE A 193 10.82 -5.71 -7.67
CA PHE A 193 12.26 -5.81 -7.83
C PHE A 193 12.89 -4.47 -8.23
N SER A 194 12.33 -3.76 -9.22
CA SER A 194 12.83 -2.44 -9.61
C SER A 194 12.64 -1.38 -8.51
N THR A 195 11.53 -1.43 -7.77
CA THR A 195 11.23 -0.53 -6.65
C THR A 195 12.27 -0.69 -5.54
N LEU A 196 12.58 -1.93 -5.15
CA LEU A 196 13.57 -2.22 -4.11
C LEU A 196 14.99 -1.78 -4.50
N LEU A 197 15.35 -1.85 -5.78
CA LEU A 197 16.62 -1.33 -6.29
C LEU A 197 16.66 0.21 -6.34
N ALA A 198 15.52 0.89 -6.46
CA ALA A 198 15.47 2.35 -6.56
C ALA A 198 15.65 3.04 -5.20
N VAL A 199 15.24 2.39 -4.10
CA VAL A 199 15.41 2.88 -2.71
C VAL A 199 16.88 2.84 -2.24
N GLU A 200 17.77 2.22 -3.03
CA GLU A 200 19.18 1.96 -2.73
C GLU A 200 20.09 3.17 -2.38
N PRO A 201 19.88 4.44 -2.80
CA PRO A 201 20.91 5.46 -2.57
C PRO A 201 21.05 5.95 -1.12
N SER A 202 20.16 5.61 -0.16
CA SER A 202 20.14 6.21 1.19
C SER A 202 20.42 5.26 2.36
N LEU A 203 20.44 3.95 2.15
CA LEU A 203 20.61 2.95 3.19
C LEU A 203 21.97 2.26 3.02
N SER A 204 22.80 2.23 4.07
CA SER A 204 24.12 1.58 4.01
C SER A 204 23.98 0.14 3.49
N LEU A 205 24.66 -0.16 2.37
CA LEU A 205 24.67 -1.46 1.66
C LEU A 205 24.72 -2.70 2.58
N LEU A 206 25.41 -2.59 3.73
CA LEU A 206 25.51 -3.65 4.72
C LEU A 206 24.17 -4.00 5.39
N HIS A 207 23.34 -3.01 5.74
CA HIS A 207 22.06 -3.25 6.43
C HIS A 207 20.99 -3.80 5.47
N ILE A 208 20.95 -3.33 4.22
CA ILE A 208 20.05 -3.87 3.19
C ILE A 208 20.47 -5.28 2.82
N ALA A 209 21.74 -5.53 2.52
CA ALA A 209 22.21 -6.88 2.22
C ALA A 209 21.89 -7.82 3.38
N HIS A 210 22.10 -7.41 4.63
CA HIS A 210 21.81 -8.24 5.79
C HIS A 210 20.30 -8.42 6.05
N LEU A 211 19.45 -7.43 5.76
CA LEU A 211 17.99 -7.51 5.90
C LEU A 211 17.36 -8.32 4.76
N ILE A 212 17.74 -8.05 3.51
CA ILE A 212 17.35 -8.81 2.32
C ILE A 212 17.80 -10.27 2.47
N VAL A 213 19.05 -10.53 2.87
CA VAL A 213 19.57 -11.89 3.09
C VAL A 213 18.87 -12.56 4.29
N LYS A 214 18.72 -11.92 5.45
CA LYS A 214 17.99 -12.53 6.60
C LYS A 214 16.53 -12.81 6.29
N MET A 215 15.88 -11.91 5.55
CA MET A 215 14.49 -12.09 5.16
C MET A 215 14.32 -13.13 4.06
N LEU A 216 15.20 -13.18 3.07
CA LEU A 216 15.28 -14.28 2.10
C LEU A 216 15.49 -15.62 2.82
N ILE A 217 16.41 -15.69 3.80
CA ILE A 217 16.68 -16.88 4.61
C ILE A 217 15.43 -17.36 5.36
N ALA A 218 14.69 -16.46 6.00
CA ALA A 218 13.46 -16.81 6.74
C ALA A 218 12.30 -17.24 5.83
N HIS A 219 12.31 -16.83 4.56
CA HIS A 219 11.17 -17.03 3.67
C HIS A 219 11.31 -18.30 2.81
N LEU A 220 12.52 -18.74 2.48
CA LEU A 220 12.78 -19.65 1.36
C LEU A 220 12.64 -21.16 1.64
N SER A 221 11.79 -21.58 2.57
CA SER A 221 11.43 -23.00 2.75
C SER A 221 10.42 -23.56 1.72
N ALA A 222 9.98 -22.78 0.71
CA ALA A 222 9.02 -23.21 -0.31
C ALA A 222 9.39 -22.77 -1.75
N SER A 223 9.37 -23.73 -2.66
CA SER A 223 9.83 -23.85 -4.06
C SER A 223 9.61 -22.72 -5.10
N THR A 224 10.67 -22.35 -5.86
CA THR A 224 10.91 -22.63 -7.32
C THR A 224 12.03 -21.72 -7.89
N LEU A 225 13.02 -22.34 -8.58
CA LEU A 225 14.29 -21.75 -9.07
C LEU A 225 14.19 -20.85 -10.33
N ALA A 226 13.17 -21.02 -11.16
CA ALA A 226 13.18 -20.49 -12.53
C ALA A 226 13.02 -18.95 -12.67
N PRO A 227 12.29 -18.22 -11.80
CA PRO A 227 12.11 -16.77 -11.95
C PRO A 227 13.39 -15.97 -11.64
N THR A 228 14.17 -16.40 -10.64
CA THR A 228 15.39 -15.71 -10.18
C THR A 228 16.50 -15.75 -11.23
N ILE A 229 16.62 -16.88 -11.93
CA ILE A 229 17.57 -17.04 -13.06
C ILE A 229 17.09 -16.24 -14.28
N GLY A 230 15.78 -16.19 -14.55
CA GLY A 230 15.22 -15.35 -15.62
C GLY A 230 15.37 -13.85 -15.41
N LEU A 231 15.52 -13.38 -14.16
CA LEU A 231 15.80 -11.99 -13.81
C LEU A 231 17.28 -11.63 -14.03
N LEU A 232 18.20 -12.56 -13.75
CA LEU A 232 19.63 -12.41 -14.05
C LEU A 232 19.89 -12.27 -15.57
N CYS A 233 19.07 -12.90 -16.42
CA CYS A 233 19.20 -12.84 -17.88
C CYS A 233 18.64 -11.56 -18.54
N LEU A 234 17.92 -10.70 -17.81
CA LEU A 234 17.32 -9.46 -18.34
C LEU A 234 18.23 -8.23 -18.21
N ILE A 235 19.39 -8.39 -17.58
CA ILE A 235 20.37 -7.34 -17.37
C ILE A 235 21.33 -7.31 -18.57
N SER A 236 21.41 -6.18 -19.26
CA SER A 236 22.46 -5.96 -20.26
C SER A 236 23.80 -5.82 -19.54
N ALA A 237 24.71 -6.78 -19.75
CA ALA A 237 26.03 -6.81 -19.10
C ALA A 237 26.98 -5.67 -19.54
N ASP A 238 26.51 -4.78 -20.42
CA ASP A 238 27.30 -3.72 -21.05
C ASP A 238 27.24 -2.39 -20.28
N SER A 239 26.30 -2.23 -19.34
CA SER A 239 26.20 -1.03 -18.49
C SER A 239 26.87 -1.25 -17.11
N PRO A 240 27.74 -0.34 -16.65
CA PRO A 240 28.38 -0.44 -15.32
C PRO A 240 27.38 -0.52 -14.16
N ALA A 241 26.30 0.27 -14.21
CA ALA A 241 25.24 0.27 -13.20
C ALA A 241 24.47 -1.06 -13.14
N ASP A 242 24.40 -1.76 -14.26
CA ASP A 242 23.74 -3.06 -14.39
C ASP A 242 24.63 -4.20 -13.86
N ARG A 243 25.96 -4.01 -13.85
CA ARG A 243 26.93 -4.96 -13.26
C ARG A 243 26.85 -4.99 -11.73
N ASP A 244 26.70 -3.83 -11.10
CA ASP A 244 26.56 -3.77 -9.64
C ASP A 244 25.23 -4.37 -9.20
N LYS A 245 24.15 -4.13 -9.95
CA LYS A 245 22.85 -4.80 -9.72
C LYS A 245 22.95 -6.32 -9.89
N LEU A 246 23.69 -6.80 -10.88
CA LEU A 246 23.94 -8.23 -11.10
C LEU A 246 24.75 -8.85 -9.95
N ARG A 247 25.76 -8.14 -9.43
CA ARG A 247 26.55 -8.59 -8.26
C ARG A 247 25.67 -8.74 -7.02
N HIS A 248 24.81 -7.76 -6.73
CA HIS A 248 23.86 -7.86 -5.62
C HIS A 248 22.86 -9.02 -5.79
N LEU A 249 22.37 -9.23 -7.01
CA LEU A 249 21.52 -10.37 -7.36
C LEU A 249 22.19 -11.73 -7.14
N LEU A 250 23.48 -11.84 -7.46
CA LEU A 250 24.25 -13.07 -7.28
C LEU A 250 24.50 -13.38 -5.80
N VAL A 251 24.78 -12.37 -4.98
CA VAL A 251 24.86 -12.52 -3.51
C VAL A 251 23.54 -13.06 -2.94
N ILE A 252 22.41 -12.50 -3.39
CA ILE A 252 21.06 -12.95 -3.01
C ILE A 252 20.80 -14.40 -3.43
N TYR A 253 21.20 -14.79 -4.64
CA TYR A 253 21.03 -16.17 -5.13
C TYR A 253 21.93 -17.17 -4.40
N CYS A 254 23.20 -16.83 -4.15
CA CYS A 254 24.18 -17.71 -3.50
C CYS A 254 23.88 -17.92 -2.01
N THR A 255 23.25 -16.95 -1.35
CA THR A 255 22.85 -17.02 0.07
C THR A 255 21.45 -17.63 0.28
N TRP A 256 20.87 -18.24 -0.75
CA TRP A 256 19.57 -18.89 -0.74
C TRP A 256 19.57 -20.19 0.08
N PRO A 257 18.75 -20.33 1.14
CA PRO A 257 18.86 -21.41 2.13
C PRO A 257 18.45 -22.81 1.64
N GLN A 258 17.90 -22.98 0.42
CA GLN A 258 17.60 -24.30 -0.15
C GLN A 258 18.81 -24.99 -0.80
N HIS A 259 19.94 -24.31 -0.90
CA HIS A 259 21.18 -24.84 -1.45
C HIS A 259 22.32 -24.53 -0.48
N SER A 260 23.28 -25.44 -0.29
CA SER A 260 24.57 -25.02 0.26
C SER A 260 25.14 -23.94 -0.68
N LEU A 261 25.85 -22.96 -0.13
CA LEU A 261 26.57 -21.94 -0.93
C LEU A 261 27.34 -22.62 -2.08
N GLU A 262 27.97 -23.74 -1.78
CA GLU A 262 28.67 -24.62 -2.72
C GLU A 262 27.76 -25.19 -3.83
N ALA A 263 26.56 -25.68 -3.52
CA ALA A 263 25.61 -26.18 -4.52
C ALA A 263 24.98 -25.06 -5.37
N ALA A 264 24.77 -23.87 -4.80
CA ALA A 264 24.29 -22.69 -5.52
C ALA A 264 25.34 -22.15 -6.49
N CYS A 265 26.59 -22.02 -6.02
CA CYS A 265 27.74 -21.63 -6.82
C CYS A 265 28.00 -22.64 -7.95
N THR A 266 27.92 -23.95 -7.67
CA THR A 266 28.08 -25.01 -8.69
C THR A 266 27.02 -24.93 -9.80
N LYS A 267 25.76 -24.62 -9.45
CA LYS A 267 24.68 -24.42 -10.44
C LYS A 267 24.82 -23.14 -11.25
N LEU A 268 25.32 -22.05 -10.65
CA LEU A 268 25.61 -20.81 -11.38
C LEU A 268 26.85 -20.95 -12.29
N LEU A 269 27.82 -21.78 -11.89
CA LEU A 269 29.02 -22.12 -12.65
C LEU A 269 28.79 -23.20 -13.71
N ALA A 270 27.63 -23.87 -13.72
CA ALA A 270 27.20 -24.67 -14.86
C ALA A 270 26.79 -23.69 -15.98
N LEU A 271 27.78 -23.28 -16.80
CA LEU A 271 27.74 -22.11 -17.69
C LEU A 271 26.95 -22.29 -19.00
N ASP A 272 26.36 -23.47 -19.24
CA ASP A 272 25.58 -23.77 -20.45
C ASP A 272 24.30 -22.92 -20.68
N PRO A 273 23.64 -22.29 -19.69
CA PRO A 273 22.42 -21.52 -19.92
C PRO A 273 22.67 -20.01 -20.21
N TYR A 274 23.91 -19.51 -20.14
CA TYR A 274 24.20 -18.09 -20.32
C TYR A 274 24.80 -17.81 -21.70
N SER A 275 24.05 -17.10 -22.55
CA SER A 275 24.45 -16.78 -23.93
C SER A 275 25.54 -15.70 -24.06
N SER A 276 25.91 -15.02 -22.97
CA SER A 276 26.88 -13.91 -22.97
C SER A 276 28.16 -14.25 -22.19
N PRO A 277 29.35 -14.17 -22.82
CA PRO A 277 30.63 -14.39 -22.15
C PRO A 277 30.93 -13.34 -21.07
N THR A 278 30.44 -12.11 -21.24
CA THR A 278 30.55 -11.03 -20.22
C THR A 278 29.76 -11.38 -18.97
N LEU A 279 28.55 -11.92 -19.14
CA LEU A 279 27.70 -12.34 -18.03
C LEU A 279 28.30 -13.54 -17.30
N GLN A 280 28.88 -14.49 -18.04
CA GLN A 280 29.62 -15.60 -17.46
C GLN A 280 30.82 -15.15 -16.62
N ALA A 281 31.58 -14.15 -17.07
CA ALA A 281 32.72 -13.60 -16.33
C ALA A 281 32.28 -12.90 -15.03
N LEU A 282 31.22 -12.08 -15.09
CA LEU A 282 30.68 -11.39 -13.91
C LEU A 282 30.13 -12.37 -12.86
N VAL A 283 29.46 -13.44 -13.29
CA VAL A 283 28.98 -14.50 -12.40
C VAL A 283 30.16 -15.17 -11.68
N ARG A 284 31.24 -15.47 -12.40
CA ARG A 284 32.46 -16.05 -11.82
C ARG A 284 33.15 -15.11 -10.84
N GLU A 285 33.29 -13.83 -11.18
CA GLU A 285 33.87 -12.83 -10.27
C GLU A 285 33.06 -12.69 -8.97
N ALA A 286 31.73 -12.60 -9.08
CA ALA A 286 30.87 -12.48 -7.91
C ALA A 286 30.94 -13.72 -7.02
N ILE A 287 31.00 -14.93 -7.61
CA ILE A 287 31.17 -16.18 -6.86
C ILE A 287 32.55 -16.23 -6.18
N ALA A 288 33.62 -15.81 -6.86
CA ALA A 288 34.95 -15.75 -6.28
C ALA A 288 35.07 -14.76 -5.11
N ALA A 289 34.23 -13.73 -5.08
CA ALA A 289 34.14 -12.81 -3.94
C ALA A 289 33.29 -13.33 -2.78
N LEU A 290 32.49 -14.37 -3.01
CA LEU A 290 31.55 -14.97 -2.05
C LEU A 290 32.09 -16.22 -1.34
N VAL A 291 33.04 -16.92 -1.96
CA VAL A 291 33.75 -18.12 -1.46
C VAL A 291 35.09 -17.71 -0.87
#